data_AF-A0A7J9CQV1-F1
#
_entry.id   AF-A0A7J9CQV1-F1
#
_cell.length_a   1.000
_cell.length_b   1.000
_cell.length_c   1.000
_cell.angle_alpha   90.00
_cell.angle_beta   90.00
_cell.angle_gamma   90.00
#
_symmetry.space_group_name_H-M   'P 1'
#
loop_
_entity.id
_entity.type
_entity.pdbx_description
1 polymer ?
#
loop_
_entity_poly.entity_id
_entity_poly.type
_entity_poly.pdbx_seq_one_letter_code
_entity_poly.pdbx_strand_id
1 'polypeptide(L)'
;MFGIEAYYLFDGGGVVRSKSNQYPNTSLIQIEGVNTKEEVAWYAGKRMAYIYKAKVKKNGSHYRCIWGKVTRPHGNSGVVRAKFKSNLPPKSMTIRSRVQFFKISALSLVFCVSVVFGNISLRFLPVSFNQAVGATTPFFTAVFAYLMTLKREAWLTYLTLVPVVAGVIIASGGEPSFHLFGFIMCISATAARALKTVLQGILLSSEGEKLNSMNLLLYMAPMAVVFLLPATLIMEENVVGITLTLARDDIKIIWYLLFNSALAYFVNLTNFLVTKHTSALTLQVLGNAKGAVAVVVSILIFRNPVSVTGMLGYTLTVFGVILYSEAKKRSK
;
A
#
# COMPACT_ATOMS: atom_id res chain seq x y z
N MET A 1 8.40 -28.28 -26.76
CA MET A 1 8.46 -28.21 -25.28
C MET A 1 7.91 -26.84 -24.90
N PHE A 2 6.62 -26.74 -24.57
CA PHE A 2 6.01 -25.43 -24.32
C PHE A 2 6.48 -24.91 -22.96
N GLY A 3 7.15 -23.75 -22.96
CA GLY A 3 7.51 -23.02 -21.76
C GLY A 3 6.26 -22.53 -21.07
N ILE A 4 5.92 -23.15 -19.95
CA ILE A 4 4.86 -22.69 -19.05
C ILE A 4 5.58 -22.02 -17.89
N GLU A 5 5.71 -20.69 -17.91
CA GLU A 5 6.05 -19.94 -16.71
C GLU A 5 4.81 -19.95 -15.79
N ALA A 6 4.82 -20.89 -14.84
CA ALA A 6 3.75 -21.04 -13.87
C ALA A 6 3.82 -19.89 -12.84
N TYR A 7 3.13 -18.78 -13.10
CA TYR A 7 2.95 -17.74 -12.11
C TYR A 7 1.94 -18.16 -11.04
N TYR A 8 2.51 -18.52 -9.89
CA TYR A 8 1.90 -18.75 -8.58
C TYR A 8 0.64 -17.91 -8.29
N LEU A 9 -0.52 -18.56 -8.24
CA LEU A 9 -1.73 -18.01 -7.65
C LEU A 9 -2.43 -19.10 -6.84
N PHE A 10 -2.45 -18.88 -5.52
CA PHE A 10 -3.22 -19.60 -4.51
C PHE A 10 -2.94 -21.10 -4.34
N ASP A 11 -1.82 -21.43 -3.69
CA ASP A 11 -1.72 -22.68 -2.94
C ASP A 11 -2.39 -22.49 -1.56
N GLY A 12 -3.70 -22.26 -1.58
CA GLY A 12 -4.55 -22.73 -0.51
C GLY A 12 -5.00 -24.10 -0.94
N GLY A 13 -4.44 -25.16 -0.34
CA GLY A 13 -4.80 -26.55 -0.66
C GLY A 13 -6.31 -26.66 -0.86
N GLY A 14 -6.74 -27.22 -2.00
CA GLY A 14 -8.05 -26.98 -2.61
C GLY A 14 -9.18 -26.77 -1.61
N VAL A 15 -9.44 -25.50 -1.26
CA VAL A 15 -10.51 -25.12 -0.35
C VAL A 15 -11.80 -25.21 -1.18
N VAL A 16 -12.62 -26.22 -0.87
CA VAL A 16 -14.05 -26.15 -1.24
C VAL A 16 -14.64 -24.92 -0.57
N ARG A 17 -15.76 -24.36 -1.05
CA ARG A 17 -16.46 -23.22 -0.42
C ARG A 17 -16.66 -23.33 1.11
N SER A 18 -16.42 -24.50 1.73
CA SER A 18 -16.32 -24.76 3.17
C SER A 18 -14.86 -25.02 3.62
N LYS A 19 -14.46 -24.40 4.74
CA LYS A 19 -13.13 -24.54 5.38
C LYS A 19 -12.83 -25.96 5.92
N SER A 20 -13.79 -26.88 5.97
CA SER A 20 -13.61 -28.18 6.66
C SER A 20 -13.03 -29.30 5.80
N ASN A 21 -13.10 -29.21 4.46
CA ASN A 21 -12.67 -30.28 3.57
C ASN A 21 -11.56 -29.81 2.63
N GLN A 22 -10.33 -30.30 2.84
CA GLN A 22 -9.15 -29.99 2.03
C GLN A 22 -8.71 -31.23 1.27
N TYR A 23 -8.55 -31.12 -0.05
CA TYR A 23 -7.94 -32.17 -0.88
C TYR A 23 -6.47 -31.83 -1.12
N PRO A 24 -5.52 -32.44 -0.37
CA PRO A 24 -4.10 -32.05 -0.41
C PRO A 24 -3.42 -32.33 -1.75
N ASN A 25 -3.99 -33.22 -2.56
CA ASN A 25 -3.45 -33.62 -3.87
C ASN A 25 -3.88 -32.70 -5.03
N THR A 26 -4.72 -31.69 -4.78
CA THR A 26 -5.26 -30.78 -5.80
C THR A 26 -4.98 -29.33 -5.43
N SER A 27 -4.20 -28.65 -6.27
CA SER A 27 -3.86 -27.24 -6.11
C SER A 27 -4.57 -26.38 -7.16
N LEU A 28 -4.90 -25.14 -6.81
CA LEU A 28 -5.39 -24.13 -7.74
C LEU A 28 -4.20 -23.37 -8.33
N ILE A 29 -4.24 -23.11 -9.64
CA ILE A 29 -3.14 -22.47 -10.37
C ILE A 29 -3.74 -21.50 -11.38
N GLN A 30 -3.20 -20.28 -11.46
CA GLN A 30 -3.46 -19.39 -12.58
C GLN A 30 -2.44 -19.65 -13.68
N ILE A 31 -2.90 -19.76 -14.93
CA ILE A 31 -2.00 -19.80 -16.09
C ILE A 31 -1.79 -18.36 -16.55
N GLU A 32 -0.54 -17.98 -16.78
CA GLU A 32 -0.21 -16.63 -17.25
C GLU A 32 -0.81 -16.35 -18.64
N GLY A 33 -1.32 -15.14 -18.83
CA GLY A 33 -1.99 -14.74 -20.07
C GLY A 33 -3.38 -15.34 -20.26
N VAL A 34 -3.87 -16.16 -19.32
CA VAL A 34 -5.18 -16.79 -19.37
C VAL A 34 -6.12 -16.12 -18.36
N ASN A 35 -7.16 -15.46 -18.84
CA ASN A 35 -8.11 -14.72 -18.00
C ASN A 35 -9.54 -15.24 -18.08
N THR A 36 -9.84 -16.05 -19.10
CA THR A 36 -11.20 -16.56 -19.37
C THR A 36 -11.28 -18.06 -19.13
N LYS A 37 -12.51 -18.58 -18.94
CA LYS A 37 -12.73 -20.03 -18.71
C LYS A 37 -12.49 -20.82 -20.00
N GLU A 38 -12.76 -20.20 -21.13
CA GLU A 38 -12.65 -20.76 -22.47
C GLU A 38 -11.17 -21.00 -22.82
N GLU A 39 -10.30 -20.03 -22.52
CA GLU A 39 -8.84 -20.17 -22.66
C GLU A 39 -8.28 -21.29 -21.77
N VAL A 40 -8.79 -21.42 -20.54
CA VAL A 40 -8.39 -22.50 -19.62
C VAL A 40 -8.72 -23.88 -20.19
N ALA A 41 -9.86 -24.02 -20.87
CA ALA A 41 -10.31 -25.31 -21.38
C ALA A 41 -9.28 -25.94 -22.33
N TRP A 42 -8.53 -25.12 -23.08
CA TRP A 42 -7.45 -25.59 -23.94
C TRP A 42 -6.30 -26.25 -23.17
N TYR A 43 -6.05 -25.83 -21.93
CA TYR A 43 -5.00 -26.39 -21.07
C TYR A 43 -5.45 -27.66 -20.34
N ALA A 44 -6.73 -28.02 -20.40
CA ALA A 44 -7.25 -29.22 -19.75
C ALA A 44 -6.49 -30.47 -20.24
N GLY A 45 -6.01 -31.27 -19.30
CA GLY A 45 -5.26 -32.49 -19.58
C GLY A 45 -3.78 -32.28 -19.95
N LYS A 46 -3.28 -31.05 -20.05
CA LYS A 46 -1.84 -30.81 -20.31
C LYS A 46 -0.99 -31.08 -19.07
N ARG A 47 0.22 -31.58 -19.31
CA ARG A 47 1.23 -31.79 -18.26
C ARG A 47 1.85 -30.45 -17.88
N MET A 48 2.13 -30.28 -16.60
CA MET A 48 2.81 -29.12 -16.04
C MET A 48 3.88 -29.55 -15.05
N ALA A 49 4.91 -28.72 -14.89
CA ALA A 49 5.97 -28.93 -13.92
C ALA A 49 6.03 -27.74 -12.98
N TYR A 50 6.07 -28.03 -11.68
CA TYR A 50 6.37 -27.07 -10.64
C TYR A 50 7.86 -27.15 -10.31
N ILE A 51 8.62 -26.11 -10.65
CA ILE A 51 10.07 -26.05 -10.41
C ILE A 51 10.33 -25.20 -9.16
N TYR A 52 11.11 -25.71 -8.21
CA TYR A 52 11.50 -24.99 -7.00
C TYR A 52 12.96 -25.23 -6.66
N LYS A 53 13.57 -24.26 -5.96
CA LYS A 53 14.94 -24.36 -5.44
C LYS A 53 14.92 -24.96 -4.04
N ALA A 54 15.64 -26.06 -3.84
CA ALA A 54 15.81 -26.75 -2.58
C ALA A 54 17.16 -26.40 -1.92
N LYS A 55 17.19 -26.40 -0.58
CA LYS A 55 18.40 -26.11 0.21
C LYS A 55 19.51 -27.13 -0.04
N VAL A 56 19.15 -28.42 -0.11
CA VAL A 56 20.10 -29.53 -0.30
C VAL A 56 20.24 -29.86 -1.79
N LYS A 57 21.49 -29.88 -2.26
CA LYS A 57 21.87 -30.26 -3.62
C LYS A 57 21.59 -31.75 -3.83
N LYS A 58 20.87 -32.11 -4.89
CA LYS A 58 20.63 -33.50 -5.28
C LYS A 58 20.91 -33.62 -6.77
N ASN A 59 21.71 -34.60 -7.18
CA ASN A 59 22.12 -34.81 -8.57
C ASN A 59 22.71 -33.54 -9.23
N GLY A 60 23.62 -32.86 -8.53
CA GLY A 60 24.30 -31.69 -9.08
C GLY A 60 23.47 -30.39 -9.13
N SER A 61 22.16 -30.44 -8.85
CA SER A 61 21.28 -29.26 -8.93
C SER A 61 20.57 -28.96 -7.61
N HIS A 62 20.33 -27.67 -7.35
CA HIS A 62 19.42 -27.21 -6.31
C HIS A 62 17.97 -27.18 -6.80
N TYR A 63 17.72 -27.33 -8.09
CA TYR A 63 16.38 -27.27 -8.66
C TYR A 63 15.71 -28.65 -8.63
N ARG A 64 14.46 -28.67 -8.17
CA ARG A 64 13.60 -29.86 -8.14
C ARG A 64 12.34 -29.56 -8.91
N CYS A 65 11.82 -30.56 -9.62
CA CYS A 65 10.54 -30.46 -10.33
C CYS A 65 9.50 -31.40 -9.72
N ILE A 66 8.27 -30.93 -9.56
CA ILE A 66 7.09 -31.75 -9.26
C ILE A 66 6.18 -31.73 -10.49
N TRP A 67 5.93 -32.89 -11.07
CA TRP A 67 5.05 -33.01 -12.22
C TRP A 67 3.59 -33.09 -11.79
N GLY A 68 2.73 -32.42 -12.56
CA GLY A 68 1.29 -32.44 -12.41
C GLY A 68 0.57 -32.39 -13.75
N LYS A 69 -0.77 -32.41 -13.68
CA LYS A 69 -1.65 -32.34 -14.84
C LYS A 69 -2.81 -31.39 -14.55
N VAL A 70 -3.15 -30.55 -15.52
CA VAL A 70 -4.36 -29.72 -15.46
C VAL A 70 -5.58 -30.62 -15.52
N THR A 71 -6.49 -30.48 -14.57
CA THR A 71 -7.71 -31.30 -14.50
C THR A 71 -8.91 -30.58 -15.07
N ARG A 72 -9.28 -29.43 -14.51
CA ARG A 72 -10.54 -28.72 -14.80
C ARG A 72 -10.38 -27.22 -14.56
N PRO A 73 -11.14 -26.36 -15.26
CA PRO A 73 -11.27 -24.95 -14.91
C PRO A 73 -11.86 -24.77 -13.51
N HIS A 74 -11.48 -23.68 -12.85
CA HIS A 74 -11.99 -23.25 -11.56
C HIS A 74 -12.52 -21.82 -11.66
N GLY A 75 -13.84 -21.65 -11.57
CA GLY A 75 -14.48 -20.34 -11.71
C GLY A 75 -14.36 -19.77 -13.13
N ASN A 76 -14.48 -18.44 -13.24
CA ASN A 76 -14.49 -17.71 -14.51
C ASN A 76 -13.22 -16.88 -14.77
N SER A 77 -12.24 -16.91 -13.85
CA SER A 77 -11.10 -15.98 -13.85
C SER A 77 -9.79 -16.58 -14.35
N GLY A 78 -9.82 -17.60 -15.22
CA GLY A 78 -8.60 -18.21 -15.74
C GLY A 78 -7.86 -19.18 -14.80
N VAL A 79 -8.44 -19.50 -13.63
CA VAL A 79 -7.85 -20.43 -12.64
C VAL A 79 -8.13 -21.88 -13.04
N VAL A 80 -7.16 -22.77 -12.83
CA VAL A 80 -7.25 -24.20 -13.09
C VAL A 80 -7.02 -25.02 -11.84
N ARG A 81 -7.70 -26.16 -11.72
CA ARG A 81 -7.35 -27.21 -10.76
C ARG A 81 -6.30 -28.11 -11.37
N ALA A 82 -5.18 -28.31 -10.69
CA ALA A 82 -4.15 -29.24 -11.12
C ALA A 82 -3.86 -30.29 -10.04
N LYS A 83 -3.63 -31.53 -10.49
CA LYS A 83 -3.27 -32.65 -9.63
C LYS A 83 -1.78 -32.94 -9.79
N PHE A 84 -1.04 -32.91 -8.69
CA PHE A 84 0.40 -33.17 -8.68
C PHE A 84 0.71 -34.58 -8.16
N LYS A 85 1.86 -35.14 -8.57
CA LYS A 85 2.33 -36.45 -8.11
C LYS A 85 2.68 -36.45 -6.61
N SER A 86 3.15 -35.32 -6.11
CA SER A 86 3.36 -35.07 -4.69
C SER A 86 2.72 -33.74 -4.33
N ASN A 87 2.27 -33.59 -3.09
CA ASN A 87 1.76 -32.31 -2.60
C ASN A 87 2.82 -31.22 -2.86
N LEU A 88 2.35 -30.06 -3.33
CA LEU A 88 3.23 -28.91 -3.45
C LEU A 88 3.72 -28.53 -2.05
N PRO A 89 5.00 -28.15 -1.90
CA PRO A 89 5.46 -27.66 -0.62
C PRO A 89 4.61 -26.44 -0.26
N PRO A 90 4.03 -26.38 0.95
CA PRO A 90 3.28 -25.20 1.37
C PRO A 90 4.19 -24.00 1.19
N LYS A 91 3.78 -23.03 0.38
CA LYS A 91 4.53 -21.78 0.22
C LYS A 91 4.43 -21.07 1.56
N SER A 92 5.37 -21.35 2.46
CA SER A 92 5.38 -20.78 3.79
C SER A 92 5.29 -19.26 3.64
N MET A 93 4.26 -18.69 4.26
CA MET A 93 4.02 -17.24 4.33
C MET A 93 5.06 -16.55 5.22
N THR A 94 6.26 -17.10 5.29
CA THR A 94 7.35 -16.66 6.14
C THR A 94 8.36 -15.85 5.35
N ILE A 95 8.90 -14.83 6.01
CA ILE A 95 9.98 -14.00 5.50
C ILE A 95 11.12 -14.92 5.05
N ARG A 96 11.44 -14.91 3.75
CA ARG A 96 12.35 -15.88 3.15
C ARG A 96 13.82 -15.52 3.38
N SER A 97 14.12 -14.27 3.70
CA SER A 97 15.49 -13.75 3.82
C SER A 97 15.63 -12.65 4.88
N ARG A 98 16.81 -12.57 5.52
CA ARG A 98 17.20 -11.44 6.40
C ARG A 98 17.13 -10.09 5.68
N VAL A 99 17.44 -10.08 4.38
CA VAL A 99 17.35 -8.88 3.53
C VAL A 99 15.91 -8.41 3.39
N GLN A 100 14.98 -9.35 3.20
CA GLN A 100 13.54 -9.07 3.11
C GLN A 100 13.00 -8.52 4.43
N PHE A 101 13.44 -9.07 5.57
CA PHE A 101 13.11 -8.52 6.88
C PHE A 101 13.60 -7.08 7.05
N PHE A 102 14.85 -6.80 6.67
CA PHE A 102 15.43 -5.45 6.75
C PHE A 102 14.67 -4.44 5.89
N LYS A 103 14.28 -4.82 4.67
CA LYS A 103 13.45 -3.99 3.79
C LYS A 103 12.07 -3.70 4.40
N ILE A 104 11.41 -4.69 4.98
CA ILE A 104 10.11 -4.52 5.64
C ILE A 104 10.23 -3.66 6.89
N SER A 105 11.30 -3.85 7.67
CA SER A 105 11.57 -3.03 8.87
C SER A 105 11.83 -1.57 8.49
N ALA A 106 12.66 -1.31 7.48
CA ALA A 106 12.89 0.04 6.95
C ALA A 106 11.59 0.68 6.43
N LEU A 107 10.76 -0.06 5.69
CA LEU A 107 9.47 0.41 5.23
C LEU A 107 8.54 0.78 6.40
N SER A 108 8.52 -0.04 7.46
CA SER A 108 7.73 0.21 8.67
C SER A 108 8.23 1.45 9.40
N LEU A 109 9.55 1.63 9.51
CA LEU A 109 10.15 2.81 10.12
C LEU A 109 9.75 4.10 9.40
N VAL A 110 9.86 4.13 8.07
CA VAL A 110 9.44 5.29 7.25
C VAL A 110 7.95 5.57 7.43
N PHE A 111 7.12 4.54 7.52
CA PHE A 111 5.70 4.69 7.82
C PHE A 111 5.48 5.32 9.20
N CYS A 112 6.14 4.84 10.25
CA CYS A 112 6.04 5.39 11.60
C CYS A 112 6.46 6.86 11.67
N VAL A 113 7.60 7.21 11.06
CA VAL A 113 8.06 8.60 10.96
C VAL A 113 7.01 9.48 10.29
N SER A 114 6.38 8.99 9.23
CA SER A 114 5.33 9.74 8.51
C SER A 114 4.06 9.98 9.34
N VAL A 115 3.74 9.06 10.26
CA VAL A 115 2.61 9.17 11.18
C VAL A 115 2.94 10.15 12.30
N VAL A 116 4.11 10.03 12.93
CA VAL A 116 4.55 10.91 14.02
C VAL A 116 4.64 12.36 13.55
N PHE A 117 5.34 12.63 12.44
CA PHE A 117 5.45 13.98 11.89
C PHE A 117 4.11 14.54 11.43
N GLY A 118 3.22 13.70 10.90
CA GLY A 118 1.87 14.09 10.52
C GLY A 118 0.99 14.47 11.71
N ASN A 119 1.14 13.79 12.85
CA ASN A 119 0.42 14.12 14.07
C ASN A 119 0.99 15.38 14.74
N ILE A 120 2.31 15.54 14.76
CA ILE A 120 2.95 16.78 15.24
C ILE A 120 2.47 17.97 14.41
N SER A 121 2.40 17.86 13.08
CA SER A 121 1.97 18.99 12.24
C SER A 121 0.52 19.40 12.49
N LEU A 122 -0.37 18.45 12.81
CA LEU A 122 -1.77 18.75 13.17
C LEU A 122 -1.92 19.50 14.50
N ARG A 123 -0.91 19.46 15.38
CA ARG A 123 -0.89 20.26 16.62
C ARG A 123 -0.68 21.76 16.34
N PHE A 124 0.03 22.09 15.26
CA PHE A 124 0.42 23.47 14.95
C PHE A 124 -0.32 24.07 13.75
N LEU A 125 -0.88 23.25 12.88
CA LEU A 125 -1.49 23.69 11.63
C LEU A 125 -2.90 23.12 11.48
N PRO A 126 -3.83 23.87 10.86
CA PRO A 126 -5.17 23.39 10.63
C PRO A 126 -5.19 22.19 9.68
N VAL A 127 -6.25 21.38 9.81
CA VAL A 127 -6.43 20.14 9.04
C VAL A 127 -6.48 20.42 7.53
N SER A 128 -7.12 21.51 7.10
CA SER A 128 -7.21 21.95 5.70
C SER A 128 -5.83 22.21 5.10
N PHE A 129 -4.99 22.96 5.81
CA PHE A 129 -3.64 23.26 5.37
C PHE A 129 -2.76 22.00 5.31
N ASN A 130 -2.86 21.12 6.32
CA ASN A 130 -2.16 19.82 6.30
C ASN A 130 -2.55 18.96 5.09
N GLN A 131 -3.84 18.95 4.73
CA GLN A 131 -4.33 18.17 3.60
C GLN A 131 -3.88 18.78 2.27
N ALA A 132 -3.81 20.11 2.17
CA ALA A 132 -3.30 20.79 1.00
C ALA A 132 -1.81 20.50 0.78
N VAL A 133 -0.99 20.59 1.83
CA VAL A 133 0.42 20.15 1.78
C VAL A 133 0.48 18.67 1.42
N GLY A 134 -0.35 17.82 2.04
CA GLY A 134 -0.43 16.40 1.74
C GLY A 134 -0.80 16.07 0.29
N ALA A 135 -1.54 16.93 -0.40
CA ALA A 135 -1.87 16.79 -1.82
C ALA A 135 -0.64 16.86 -2.75
N THR A 136 0.51 17.36 -2.26
CA THR A 136 1.80 17.33 -2.95
C THR A 136 2.51 15.97 -2.88
N THR A 137 1.93 14.95 -2.22
CA THR A 137 2.49 13.58 -2.18
C THR A 137 2.95 13.07 -3.55
N PRO A 138 2.22 13.28 -4.67
CA PRO A 138 2.65 12.86 -6.01
C PRO A 138 3.96 13.49 -6.47
N PHE A 139 4.22 14.74 -6.10
CA PHE A 139 5.47 15.42 -6.42
C PHE A 139 6.66 14.71 -5.75
N PHE A 140 6.60 14.51 -4.44
CA PHE A 140 7.63 13.75 -3.71
C PHE A 140 7.74 12.32 -4.23
N THR A 141 6.62 11.71 -4.60
CA THR A 141 6.61 10.34 -5.14
C THR A 141 7.36 10.27 -6.46
N ALA A 142 7.15 11.22 -7.37
CA ALA A 142 7.87 11.29 -8.65
C ALA A 142 9.37 11.50 -8.44
N VAL A 143 9.76 12.38 -7.50
CA VAL A 143 11.16 12.62 -7.17
C VAL A 143 11.83 11.35 -6.60
N PHE A 144 11.22 10.72 -5.59
CA PHE A 144 11.77 9.51 -5.00
C PHE A 144 11.75 8.31 -5.96
N ALA A 145 10.72 8.17 -6.80
CA ALA A 145 10.66 7.14 -7.82
C ALA A 145 11.80 7.30 -8.82
N TYR A 146 12.08 8.54 -9.27
CA TYR A 146 13.21 8.82 -10.15
C TYR A 146 14.54 8.50 -9.47
N LEU A 147 14.76 8.93 -8.23
CA LEU A 147 16.00 8.65 -7.49
C LEU A 147 16.24 7.17 -7.25
N MET A 148 15.19 6.38 -6.99
CA MET A 148 15.32 4.96 -6.65
C MET A 148 15.34 4.04 -7.87
N THR A 149 14.65 4.39 -8.96
CA THR A 149 14.49 3.51 -10.14
C THR A 149 15.20 4.02 -11.38
N LEU A 150 15.71 5.26 -11.37
CA LEU A 150 16.34 5.96 -12.50
C LEU A 150 15.46 6.05 -13.77
N LYS A 151 14.18 5.70 -13.68
CA LYS A 151 13.20 5.82 -14.76
C LYS A 151 12.50 7.17 -14.65
N ARG A 152 12.49 7.93 -15.74
CA ARG A 152 11.76 9.21 -15.83
C ARG A 152 10.30 8.94 -16.17
N GLU A 153 9.41 9.63 -15.48
CA GLU A 153 8.01 9.74 -15.87
C GLU A 153 7.87 10.66 -17.09
N ALA A 154 6.73 10.61 -17.78
CA ALA A 154 6.46 11.48 -18.91
C ALA A 154 6.53 12.96 -18.50
N TRP A 155 7.07 13.82 -19.38
CA TRP A 155 7.22 15.27 -19.11
C TRP A 155 5.88 15.95 -18.74
N LEU A 156 4.78 15.48 -19.33
CA LEU A 156 3.42 15.93 -19.01
C LEU A 156 3.08 15.74 -17.52
N THR A 157 3.52 14.64 -16.90
CA THR A 157 3.28 14.40 -15.47
C THR A 157 4.01 15.42 -14.60
N TYR A 158 5.23 15.83 -14.95
CA TYR A 158 5.95 16.88 -14.21
C TYR A 158 5.28 18.24 -14.33
N LEU A 159 4.78 18.60 -15.52
CA LEU A 159 4.04 19.86 -15.72
C LEU A 159 2.78 19.93 -14.85
N THR A 160 2.05 18.82 -14.69
CA THR A 160 0.86 18.80 -13.82
C THR A 160 1.16 18.97 -12.33
N LEU A 161 2.40 18.78 -11.89
CA LEU A 161 2.81 18.97 -10.49
C LEU A 161 3.12 20.43 -10.15
N VAL A 162 3.46 21.25 -11.15
CA VAL A 162 3.73 22.69 -10.98
C VAL A 162 2.57 23.42 -10.29
N PRO A 163 1.30 23.32 -10.76
CA PRO A 163 0.18 23.98 -10.08
C PRO A 163 -0.06 23.44 -8.65
N VAL A 164 0.24 22.17 -8.39
CA VAL A 164 0.10 21.58 -7.04
C VAL A 164 1.07 22.25 -6.06
N VAL A 165 2.34 22.38 -6.45
CA VAL A 165 3.37 23.01 -5.60
C VAL A 165 3.12 24.52 -5.48
N ALA A 166 2.80 25.20 -6.59
CA ALA A 166 2.47 26.62 -6.58
C ALA A 166 1.26 26.92 -5.68
N GLY A 167 0.22 26.08 -5.72
CA GLY A 167 -0.96 26.21 -4.87
C GLY A 167 -0.62 26.13 -3.38
N VAL A 168 0.27 25.22 -2.98
CA VAL A 168 0.73 25.13 -1.58
C VAL A 168 1.58 26.33 -1.17
N ILE A 169 2.43 26.87 -2.04
CA ILE A 169 3.22 28.07 -1.75
C ILE A 169 2.28 29.27 -1.50
N ILE A 170 1.29 29.47 -2.38
CA ILE A 170 0.29 30.53 -2.25
C ILE A 170 -0.55 30.32 -0.98
N ALA A 171 -1.00 29.08 -0.73
CA ALA A 171 -1.75 28.75 0.47
C ALA A 171 -0.95 29.04 1.76
N SER A 172 0.35 28.75 1.76
CA SER A 172 1.25 28.99 2.89
C SER A 172 1.39 30.48 3.20
N GLY A 173 1.50 31.33 2.17
CA GLY A 173 1.56 32.78 2.33
C GLY A 173 0.24 33.40 2.78
N GLY A 174 -0.89 32.72 2.55
CA GLY A 174 -2.22 33.15 2.95
C GLY A 174 -2.74 32.54 4.25
N GLU A 175 -2.02 31.62 4.91
CA GLU A 175 -2.54 30.88 6.06
C GLU A 175 -2.40 31.69 7.36
N PRO A 176 -3.50 32.10 8.03
CA PRO A 176 -3.42 32.97 9.20
C PRO A 176 -2.77 32.31 10.42
N SER A 177 -2.90 30.99 10.54
CA SER A 177 -2.30 30.19 11.62
C SER A 177 -1.00 29.50 11.18
N PHE A 178 -0.25 30.12 10.27
CA PHE A 178 0.97 29.52 9.74
C PHE A 178 2.05 29.40 10.84
N HIS A 179 2.48 28.17 11.09
CA HIS A 179 3.59 27.86 11.99
C HIS A 179 4.68 27.10 11.23
N LEU A 180 5.86 27.71 11.07
CA LEU A 180 6.95 27.16 10.25
C LEU A 180 7.38 25.76 10.68
N PHE A 181 7.52 25.52 11.99
CA PHE A 181 7.87 24.19 12.50
C PHE A 181 6.79 23.15 12.15
N GLY A 182 5.51 23.52 12.26
CA GLY A 182 4.41 22.65 11.86
C GLY A 182 4.44 22.34 10.37
N PHE A 183 4.79 23.33 9.56
CA PHE A 183 4.90 23.21 8.11
C PHE A 183 6.04 22.29 7.69
N ILE A 184 7.23 22.43 8.31
CA ILE A 184 8.38 21.55 8.07
C ILE A 184 8.04 20.11 8.46
N MET A 185 7.36 19.90 9.58
CA MET A 185 6.88 18.57 9.99
C MET A 185 5.86 18.01 8.99
N CYS A 186 4.96 18.84 8.48
CA CYS A 186 3.97 18.44 7.48
C CYS A 186 4.60 18.02 6.14
N ILE A 187 5.58 18.80 5.65
CA ILE A 187 6.35 18.47 4.44
C ILE A 187 7.14 17.18 4.65
N SER A 188 7.82 17.05 5.79
CA SER A 188 8.61 15.86 6.12
C SER A 188 7.73 14.60 6.22
N ALA A 189 6.54 14.73 6.82
CA ALA A 189 5.55 13.66 6.85
C ALA A 189 5.10 13.26 5.44
N THR A 190 4.84 14.24 4.58
CA THR A 190 4.40 14.04 3.20
C THR A 190 5.49 13.36 2.35
N ALA A 191 6.74 13.79 2.49
CA ALA A 191 7.88 13.16 1.86
C ALA A 191 8.07 11.71 2.36
N ALA A 192 7.96 11.45 3.66
CA ALA A 192 8.03 10.10 4.21
C ALA A 192 6.89 9.19 3.71
N ARG A 193 5.65 9.70 3.60
CA ARG A 193 4.52 8.94 2.99
C ARG A 193 4.79 8.59 1.53
N ALA A 194 5.35 9.53 0.77
CA ALA A 194 5.74 9.30 -0.62
C ALA A 194 6.84 8.24 -0.72
N LEU A 195 7.91 8.35 0.07
CA LEU A 195 8.99 7.37 0.13
C LEU A 195 8.47 5.97 0.50
N LYS A 196 7.62 5.87 1.53
CA LYS A 196 6.93 4.63 1.91
C LYS A 196 6.17 4.03 0.73
N THR A 197 5.46 4.86 -0.03
CA THR A 197 4.68 4.40 -1.19
C THR A 197 5.59 3.86 -2.31
N VAL A 198 6.70 4.54 -2.61
CA VAL A 198 7.69 4.08 -3.61
C VAL A 198 8.34 2.76 -3.18
N LEU A 199 8.84 2.69 -1.94
CA LEU A 199 9.47 1.48 -1.39
C LEU A 199 8.50 0.29 -1.35
N GLN A 200 7.25 0.54 -0.95
CA GLN A 200 6.20 -0.47 -0.99
C GLN A 200 5.92 -0.95 -2.42
N GLY A 201 5.89 -0.04 -3.40
CA GLY A 201 5.72 -0.38 -4.81
C GLY A 201 6.84 -1.28 -5.33
N ILE A 202 8.10 -0.91 -5.10
CA ILE A 202 9.28 -1.70 -5.53
C ILE A 202 9.27 -3.10 -4.91
N LEU A 203 8.91 -3.21 -3.62
CA LEU A 203 8.85 -4.48 -2.91
C LEU A 203 7.73 -5.40 -3.41
N LEU A 204 6.58 -4.83 -3.80
CA LEU A 204 5.46 -5.58 -4.37
C LEU A 204 5.69 -5.99 -5.83
N SER A 205 6.45 -5.20 -6.60
CA SER A 205 6.73 -5.46 -8.02
C SER A 205 7.92 -6.41 -8.27
N SER A 206 8.78 -6.68 -7.28
CA SER A 206 9.96 -7.53 -7.46
C SER A 206 9.59 -9.02 -7.64
N GLU A 207 9.84 -9.56 -8.83
CA GLU A 207 9.41 -10.91 -9.27
C GLU A 207 9.97 -12.09 -8.43
N GLY A 208 11.12 -11.92 -7.77
CA GLY A 208 11.74 -12.95 -6.92
C GLY A 208 11.19 -13.03 -5.47
N GLU A 209 10.51 -11.99 -5.01
CA GLU A 209 9.99 -11.83 -3.64
C GLU A 209 8.53 -11.35 -3.69
N LYS A 210 7.64 -12.02 -4.46
CA LYS A 210 6.18 -11.79 -4.42
C LYS A 210 5.63 -12.05 -3.01
N LEU A 211 5.82 -11.07 -2.13
CA LEU A 211 5.13 -10.91 -0.87
C LEU A 211 3.69 -10.61 -1.23
N ASN A 212 2.79 -11.51 -0.83
CA ASN A 212 1.37 -11.19 -0.82
C ASN A 212 1.19 -9.93 0.05
N SER A 213 0.47 -8.92 -0.44
CA SER A 213 0.25 -7.64 0.24
C SER A 213 -0.29 -7.82 1.66
N MET A 214 -1.05 -8.91 1.90
CA MET A 214 -1.53 -9.29 3.22
C MET A 214 -0.39 -9.65 4.19
N ASN A 215 0.63 -10.36 3.71
CA ASN A 215 1.78 -10.72 4.53
C ASN A 215 2.63 -9.48 4.82
N LEU A 216 2.76 -8.57 3.86
CA LEU A 216 3.48 -7.31 4.07
C LEU A 216 2.85 -6.49 5.20
N LEU A 217 1.51 -6.36 5.22
CA LEU A 217 0.81 -5.70 6.32
C LEU A 217 1.04 -6.42 7.65
N LEU A 218 0.86 -7.74 7.67
CA LEU A 218 0.97 -8.54 8.87
C LEU A 218 2.37 -8.42 9.50
N TYR A 219 3.42 -8.26 8.68
CA TYR A 219 4.77 -8.01 9.17
C TYR A 219 5.04 -6.54 9.53
N MET A 220 4.38 -5.58 8.87
CA MET A 220 4.52 -4.16 9.22
C MET A 220 3.84 -3.79 10.54
N ALA A 221 2.69 -4.39 10.85
CA ALA A 221 1.93 -4.06 12.06
C ALA A 221 2.72 -4.23 13.38
N PRO A 222 3.33 -5.40 13.68
CA PRO A 222 4.11 -5.57 14.90
C PRO A 222 5.38 -4.70 14.90
N MET A 223 6.01 -4.48 13.75
CA MET A 223 7.15 -3.56 13.62
C MET A 223 6.77 -2.12 13.93
N ALA A 224 5.60 -1.68 13.46
CA ALA A 224 5.10 -0.34 13.74
C ALA A 224 4.83 -0.14 15.23
N VAL A 225 4.33 -1.16 15.94
CA VAL A 225 4.18 -1.11 17.41
C VAL A 225 5.53 -0.94 18.10
N VAL A 226 6.55 -1.71 17.68
CA VAL A 226 7.90 -1.62 18.25
C VAL A 226 8.52 -0.24 18.06
N PHE A 227 8.24 0.46 16.97
CA PHE A 227 8.76 1.81 16.74
C PHE A 227 7.90 2.92 17.36
N LEU A 228 6.57 2.79 17.31
CA LEU A 228 5.66 3.83 17.81
C LEU A 228 5.55 3.84 19.32
N LEU A 229 5.59 2.67 19.98
CA LEU A 229 5.43 2.61 21.44
C LEU A 229 6.54 3.38 22.18
N PRO A 230 7.85 3.19 21.89
CA PRO A 230 8.89 4.02 22.49
C PRO A 230 8.76 5.49 22.12
N ALA A 231 8.40 5.81 20.86
CA ALA A 231 8.20 7.19 20.44
C ALA A 231 7.07 7.87 21.25
N THR A 232 5.96 7.17 21.51
CA THR A 232 4.87 7.71 22.34
C THR A 232 5.31 7.95 23.79
N LEU A 233 6.08 7.04 24.38
CA LEU A 233 6.56 7.19 25.76
C LEU A 233 7.56 8.36 25.93
N ILE A 234 8.34 8.67 24.88
CA ILE A 234 9.31 9.77 24.90
C ILE A 234 8.62 11.11 24.63
N MET A 235 7.65 11.14 23.71
CA MET A 235 7.03 12.38 23.26
C MET A 235 5.86 12.85 24.14
N GLU A 236 5.19 11.93 24.82
CA GLU A 236 4.06 12.25 25.69
C GLU A 236 4.37 11.71 27.10
N GLU A 237 4.67 12.61 28.03
CA GLU A 237 4.87 12.26 29.44
C GLU A 237 3.53 11.82 30.06
N ASN A 238 3.54 10.71 30.81
CA ASN A 238 2.36 10.15 31.49
C ASN A 238 1.15 9.78 30.59
N VAL A 239 1.36 9.36 29.34
CA VAL A 239 0.27 8.89 28.44
C VAL A 239 -0.68 7.90 29.09
N VAL A 240 -0.15 6.93 29.84
CA VAL A 240 -0.96 5.89 30.47
C VAL A 240 -1.81 6.48 31.59
N GLY A 241 -1.25 7.42 32.37
CA GLY A 241 -1.97 8.11 33.44
C GLY A 241 -3.08 9.01 32.90
N ILE A 242 -2.76 9.84 31.90
CA ILE A 242 -3.72 10.76 31.26
C ILE A 242 -4.84 9.98 30.56
N THR A 243 -4.50 8.89 29.87
CA THR A 243 -5.50 8.04 29.20
C THR A 243 -6.41 7.37 30.21
N LEU A 244 -5.86 6.88 31.32
CA LEU A 244 -6.65 6.20 32.37
C LEU A 244 -7.57 7.17 33.11
N THR A 245 -7.13 8.41 33.35
CA THR A 245 -7.97 9.46 33.96
C THR A 245 -9.08 9.88 33.00
N LEU A 246 -8.76 10.19 31.74
CA LEU A 246 -9.76 10.56 30.72
C LEU A 246 -10.77 9.42 30.47
N ALA A 247 -10.32 8.17 30.46
CA ALA A 247 -11.18 7.01 30.26
C ALA A 247 -12.14 6.75 31.43
N ARG A 248 -11.75 7.13 32.66
CA ARG A 248 -12.65 7.09 33.82
C ARG A 248 -13.66 8.24 33.78
N ASP A 249 -13.24 9.42 33.34
CA ASP A 249 -14.08 10.62 33.35
C ASP A 249 -15.10 10.62 32.19
N ASP A 250 -14.73 10.15 31.00
CA ASP A 250 -15.64 10.07 29.85
C ASP A 250 -15.45 8.76 29.06
N ILE A 251 -16.36 7.81 29.30
CA ILE A 251 -16.38 6.52 28.61
C ILE A 251 -16.58 6.64 27.09
N LYS A 252 -17.06 7.79 26.59
CA LYS A 252 -17.20 8.04 25.15
C LYS A 252 -15.84 8.12 24.46
N ILE A 253 -14.78 8.51 25.17
CA ILE A 253 -13.42 8.56 24.63
C ILE A 253 -12.96 7.16 24.19
N ILE A 254 -13.28 6.12 24.97
CA ILE A 254 -12.96 4.73 24.60
C ILE A 254 -13.70 4.35 23.31
N TRP A 255 -14.97 4.71 23.18
CA TRP A 255 -15.75 4.46 21.96
C TRP A 255 -15.20 5.19 20.75
N TYR A 256 -14.79 6.46 20.88
CA TYR A 256 -14.15 7.20 19.80
C TYR A 256 -12.81 6.58 19.38
N LEU A 257 -12.01 6.13 20.34
CA LEU A 257 -10.71 5.48 20.07
C LEU A 257 -10.88 4.13 19.37
N LEU A 258 -11.84 3.30 19.83
CA LEU A 258 -12.17 2.02 19.19
C LEU A 258 -12.71 2.24 17.78
N PHE A 259 -13.60 3.22 17.60
CA PHE A 259 -14.15 3.54 16.29
C PHE A 259 -13.06 4.05 15.32
N ASN A 260 -12.18 4.94 15.78
CA ASN A 260 -11.04 5.41 14.99
C ASN A 260 -10.11 4.26 14.59
N SER A 261 -9.77 3.37 15.53
CA SER A 261 -8.92 2.20 15.29
C SER A 261 -9.56 1.22 14.30
N ALA A 262 -10.87 0.98 14.41
CA ALA A 262 -11.62 0.16 13.48
C ALA A 262 -11.61 0.75 12.06
N LEU A 263 -11.85 2.06 11.92
CA LEU A 263 -11.76 2.76 10.63
C LEU A 263 -10.35 2.68 10.04
N ALA A 264 -9.30 2.86 10.85
CA ALA A 264 -7.92 2.72 10.41
C ALA A 264 -7.61 1.31 9.88
N TYR A 265 -8.11 0.27 10.57
CA TYR A 265 -8.02 -1.11 10.10
C TYR A 265 -8.76 -1.30 8.77
N PHE A 266 -9.98 -0.80 8.63
CA PHE A 266 -10.76 -0.91 7.39
C PHE A 266 -10.13 -0.17 6.21
N VAL A 267 -9.55 1.01 6.43
CA VAL A 267 -8.81 1.75 5.39
C VAL A 267 -7.59 0.95 4.94
N ASN A 268 -6.83 0.39 5.89
CA ASN A 268 -5.71 -0.48 5.56
C ASN A 268 -6.18 -1.71 4.78
N LEU A 269 -7.17 -2.44 5.28
CA LEU A 269 -7.74 -3.62 4.60
C LEU A 269 -8.23 -3.30 3.19
N THR A 270 -8.99 -2.21 3.02
CA THR A 270 -9.49 -1.76 1.72
C THR A 270 -8.36 -1.38 0.78
N ASN A 271 -7.34 -0.65 1.25
CA ASN A 271 -6.14 -0.37 0.45
C ASN A 271 -5.52 -1.68 -0.08
N PHE A 272 -5.45 -2.74 0.74
CA PHE A 272 -4.93 -4.04 0.31
C PHE A 272 -5.86 -4.77 -0.67
N LEU A 273 -7.16 -4.80 -0.42
CA LEU A 273 -8.15 -5.41 -1.34
C LEU A 273 -8.11 -4.72 -2.70
N VAL A 274 -8.06 -3.39 -2.72
CA VAL A 274 -7.93 -2.61 -3.94
C VAL A 274 -6.56 -2.87 -4.58
N THR A 275 -5.46 -2.99 -3.84
CA THR A 275 -4.15 -3.38 -4.41
C THR A 275 -4.19 -4.75 -5.07
N LYS A 276 -5.00 -5.68 -4.54
CA LYS A 276 -5.14 -7.04 -5.08
C LYS A 276 -5.96 -7.06 -6.36
N HIS A 277 -7.00 -6.24 -6.45
CA HIS A 277 -7.97 -6.25 -7.55
C HIS A 277 -7.73 -5.12 -8.59
N THR A 278 -6.82 -4.19 -8.31
CA THR A 278 -6.48 -3.07 -9.20
C THR A 278 -4.97 -2.91 -9.32
N SER A 279 -4.54 -2.05 -10.25
CA SER A 279 -3.12 -1.73 -10.41
C SER A 279 -2.64 -0.72 -9.36
N ALA A 280 -1.33 -0.71 -9.07
CA ALA A 280 -0.70 0.30 -8.20
C ALA A 280 -0.99 1.74 -8.66
N LEU A 281 -1.19 1.94 -9.96
CA LEU A 281 -1.58 3.21 -10.58
C LEU A 281 -2.97 3.68 -10.11
N THR A 282 -3.94 2.77 -10.07
CA THR A 282 -5.32 3.07 -9.67
C THR A 282 -5.38 3.55 -8.22
N LEU A 283 -4.60 2.94 -7.34
CA LEU A 283 -4.46 3.37 -5.95
C LEU A 283 -3.84 4.75 -5.81
N GLN A 284 -2.84 5.07 -6.63
CA GLN A 284 -2.21 6.39 -6.61
C GLN A 284 -3.20 7.48 -7.03
N VAL A 285 -3.99 7.24 -8.08
CA VAL A 285 -5.02 8.18 -8.54
C VAL A 285 -6.16 8.33 -7.52
N LEU A 286 -6.64 7.23 -6.93
CA LEU A 286 -7.66 7.28 -5.88
C LEU A 286 -7.15 7.99 -4.61
N GLY A 287 -5.89 7.76 -4.23
CA GLY A 287 -5.26 8.45 -3.11
C GLY A 287 -5.20 9.95 -3.31
N ASN A 288 -4.91 10.39 -4.54
CA ASN A 288 -4.88 11.80 -4.92
C ASN A 288 -6.28 12.43 -4.91
N ALA A 289 -7.27 11.76 -5.50
CA ALA A 289 -8.66 12.19 -5.44
C ALA A 289 -9.16 12.29 -3.99
N LYS A 290 -8.84 11.31 -3.14
CA LYS A 290 -9.13 11.35 -1.69
C LYS A 290 -8.48 12.57 -1.03
N GLY A 291 -7.24 12.91 -1.39
CA GLY A 291 -6.54 14.09 -0.87
C GLY A 291 -7.27 15.38 -1.21
N ALA A 292 -7.65 15.56 -2.48
CA ALA A 292 -8.41 16.73 -2.93
C ALA A 292 -9.77 16.85 -2.23
N VAL A 293 -10.53 15.75 -2.14
CA VAL A 293 -11.82 15.74 -1.42
C VAL A 293 -11.63 16.06 0.06
N ALA A 294 -10.57 15.54 0.68
CA ALA A 294 -10.28 15.82 2.08
C ALA A 294 -10.11 17.32 2.33
N VAL A 295 -9.34 18.03 1.49
CA VAL A 295 -9.14 19.49 1.59
C VAL A 295 -10.47 20.23 1.60
N VAL A 296 -11.38 19.90 0.67
CA VAL A 296 -12.69 20.56 0.59
C VAL A 296 -13.53 20.25 1.83
N VAL A 297 -13.60 18.98 2.22
CA VAL A 297 -14.39 18.54 3.38
C VAL A 297 -13.88 19.14 4.68
N SER A 298 -12.56 19.27 4.86
CA SER A 298 -12.02 19.86 6.08
C SER A 298 -12.32 21.36 6.19
N ILE A 299 -12.29 22.11 5.09
CA ILE A 299 -12.69 23.52 5.09
C ILE A 299 -14.16 23.65 5.50
N LEU A 300 -15.05 22.80 4.97
CA LEU A 300 -16.48 22.82 5.27
C LEU A 300 -16.80 22.44 6.73
N ILE A 301 -16.10 21.44 7.27
CA ILE A 301 -16.33 20.93 8.64
C ILE A 301 -15.71 21.86 9.68
N PHE A 302 -14.43 22.20 9.53
CA PHE A 302 -13.69 22.93 10.56
C PHE A 302 -13.92 24.44 10.50
N ARG A 303 -14.41 24.99 9.37
CA ARG A 303 -14.75 26.40 9.18
C ARG A 303 -13.66 27.37 9.68
N ASN A 304 -12.40 26.99 9.54
CA ASN A 304 -11.26 27.82 9.93
C ASN A 304 -11.23 29.11 9.11
N PRO A 305 -10.72 30.23 9.66
CA PRO A 305 -10.57 31.46 8.91
C PRO A 305 -9.56 31.27 7.77
N VAL A 306 -10.05 31.20 6.52
CA VAL A 306 -9.21 31.09 5.33
C VAL A 306 -9.17 32.45 4.63
N SER A 307 -7.97 32.97 4.39
CA SER A 307 -7.80 34.20 3.60
C SER A 307 -8.18 33.96 2.13
N VAL A 308 -8.47 35.04 1.40
CA VAL A 308 -8.73 34.96 -0.06
C VAL A 308 -7.54 34.34 -0.79
N THR A 309 -6.32 34.73 -0.42
CA THR A 309 -5.07 34.13 -0.93
C THR A 309 -4.96 32.64 -0.59
N GLY A 310 -5.35 32.23 0.62
CA GLY A 310 -5.39 30.83 1.03
C GLY A 310 -6.37 30.00 0.20
N MET A 311 -7.56 30.53 -0.05
CA MET A 311 -8.56 29.88 -0.90
C MET A 311 -8.06 29.69 -2.34
N LEU A 312 -7.40 30.70 -2.92
CA LEU A 312 -6.78 30.58 -4.24
C LEU A 312 -5.68 29.50 -4.27
N GLY A 313 -4.87 29.39 -3.21
CA GLY A 313 -3.88 28.34 -3.08
C GLY A 313 -4.50 26.94 -3.02
N TYR A 314 -5.57 26.78 -2.23
CA TYR A 314 -6.29 25.50 -2.12
C TYR A 314 -6.97 25.08 -3.43
N THR A 315 -7.61 26.01 -4.13
CA THR A 315 -8.24 25.71 -5.43
C THR A 315 -7.21 25.34 -6.49
N LEU A 316 -6.08 26.05 -6.55
CA LEU A 316 -4.99 25.73 -7.47
C LEU A 316 -4.37 24.35 -7.17
N THR A 317 -4.22 24.01 -5.89
CA THR A 317 -3.72 22.70 -5.46
C THR A 317 -4.66 21.58 -5.89
N VAL A 318 -5.97 21.71 -5.62
CA VAL A 318 -7.00 20.74 -6.01
C VAL A 318 -7.04 20.58 -7.53
N PHE A 319 -7.01 21.69 -8.27
CA PHE A 319 -6.98 21.66 -9.72
C PHE A 319 -5.74 20.92 -10.27
N GLY A 320 -4.55 21.20 -9.72
CA GLY A 320 -3.33 20.49 -10.11
C GLY A 320 -3.39 18.98 -9.85
N VAL A 321 -4.02 18.55 -8.75
CA VAL A 321 -4.20 17.13 -8.43
C VAL A 321 -5.13 16.44 -9.43
N ILE A 322 -6.19 17.13 -9.87
CA ILE A 322 -7.11 16.63 -10.89
C ILE A 322 -6.37 16.49 -12.22
N LEU A 323 -5.62 17.52 -12.65
CA LEU A 323 -4.80 17.48 -13.85
C LEU A 323 -3.78 16.33 -13.82
N TYR A 324 -3.07 16.15 -12.70
CA TYR A 324 -2.13 15.04 -12.53
C TYR A 324 -2.83 13.69 -12.68
N SER A 325 -4.01 13.56 -12.05
CA SER A 325 -4.80 12.32 -12.09
C SER A 325 -5.26 11.99 -13.51
N GLU A 326 -5.63 12.99 -14.31
CA GLU A 326 -5.99 12.82 -15.72
C GLU A 326 -4.78 12.51 -16.60
N ALA A 327 -3.68 13.26 -16.45
CA ALA A 327 -2.45 13.02 -17.21
C ALA A 327 -1.92 11.61 -16.96
N LYS A 328 -1.94 11.15 -15.71
CA LYS A 328 -1.50 9.80 -15.35
C LYS A 328 -2.43 8.70 -15.87
N LYS A 329 -3.74 8.97 -16.02
CA LYS A 329 -4.67 8.06 -16.72
C LYS A 329 -4.39 7.98 -18.22
N ARG A 330 -4.05 9.11 -18.86
CA ARG A 330 -3.79 9.19 -20.32
C ARG A 330 -2.44 8.64 -20.74
N SER A 331 -1.44 8.61 -19.84
CA SER A 331 -0.09 8.11 -20.10
C SER A 331 0.03 6.57 -20.07
N LYS A 332 -1.09 5.84 -20.16
CA LYS A 332 -1.16 4.37 -20.13
C LYS A 332 -1.35 3.84 -21.54
#